data_AF-M5RAQ5-F1
#
_entry.id   AF-M5RAQ5-F1
#
_cell.length_a   1.000
_cell.length_b   1.000
_cell.length_c   1.000
_cell.angle_alpha   90.00
_cell.angle_beta   90.00
_cell.angle_gamma   90.00
#
_symmetry.space_group_name_H-M   'P 1'
#
loop_
_entity.id
_entity.type
_entity.pdbx_description
1 polymer ?
#
loop_
_entity_poly.entity_id
_entity_poly.type
_entity_poly.pdbx_seq_one_letter_code
_entity_poly.pdbx_strand_id
1 'polypeptide(L)'
;MPLPKLKMQEIPYDHPDSCCRFVASEEKPLLSTPAAIEMYSHQTVLACYLVLRELAALKDGIDYLQVFEDDTKDENLWFIEDGDGGAITGLLPSDY
;
A
#
# COMPACT_ATOMS: atom_id res chain seq x y z
N MET A 1 -8.47 4.80 16.46
CA MET A 1 -9.04 3.59 15.86
C MET A 1 -7.90 2.62 15.59
N PRO A 2 -8.08 1.30 15.71
CA PRO A 2 -7.06 0.35 15.27
C PRO A 2 -6.77 0.58 13.78
N LEU A 3 -5.53 0.33 13.35
CA LEU A 3 -5.20 0.35 11.92
C LEU A 3 -5.82 -0.87 11.23
N PRO A 4 -6.21 -0.73 9.95
CA PRO A 4 -6.50 -1.86 9.09
C PRO A 4 -5.39 -2.92 9.13
N LYS A 5 -5.75 -4.19 8.95
CA LYS A 5 -4.83 -5.31 9.04
C LYS A 5 -4.21 -5.59 7.68
N LEU A 6 -2.88 -5.58 7.60
CA LEU A 6 -2.17 -6.00 6.40
C LEU A 6 -2.42 -7.50 6.13
N LYS A 7 -2.90 -7.83 4.94
CA LYS A 7 -3.03 -9.19 4.44
C LYS A 7 -1.67 -9.73 4.02
N MET A 8 -1.51 -11.06 4.04
CA MET A 8 -0.37 -11.70 3.37
C MET A 8 -0.43 -11.35 1.87
N GLN A 9 0.70 -10.89 1.34
CA GLN A 9 0.86 -10.60 -0.10
C GLN A 9 0.64 -11.86 -0.96
N GLU A 10 0.36 -11.66 -2.25
CA GLU A 10 -0.03 -12.74 -3.16
C GLU A 10 1.12 -13.71 -3.43
N ILE A 11 2.33 -13.18 -3.64
CA ILE A 11 3.54 -13.97 -3.93
C ILE A 11 4.45 -14.10 -2.69
N PRO A 12 5.30 -15.13 -2.59
CA PRO A 12 6.29 -15.25 -1.51
C PRO A 12 7.26 -14.07 -1.46
N TYR A 13 7.77 -13.74 -0.26
CA TYR A 13 8.74 -12.65 -0.06
C TYR A 13 10.09 -12.88 -0.76
N ASP A 14 10.45 -14.12 -1.03
CA ASP A 14 11.67 -14.50 -1.75
C ASP A 14 11.45 -14.64 -3.27
N HIS A 15 10.24 -14.35 -3.76
CA HIS A 15 9.95 -14.32 -5.18
C HIS A 15 10.66 -13.12 -5.83
N PRO A 16 11.25 -13.26 -7.05
CA PRO A 16 11.94 -12.16 -7.72
C PRO A 16 11.10 -10.88 -7.92
N ASP A 17 9.79 -11.03 -8.05
CA ASP A 17 8.86 -9.91 -8.22
C ASP A 17 8.51 -9.21 -6.88
N SER A 18 8.89 -9.78 -5.73
CA SER A 18 8.83 -9.07 -4.43
C SER A 18 10.00 -8.10 -4.31
N CYS A 19 10.04 -7.08 -5.17
CA CYS A 19 11.15 -6.14 -5.26
C CYS A 19 10.77 -4.68 -4.94
N CYS A 20 9.48 -4.40 -4.71
CA CYS A 20 8.97 -3.08 -4.38
C CYS A 20 9.41 -2.62 -2.98
N ARG A 21 9.73 -1.34 -2.84
CA ARG A 21 10.37 -0.76 -1.64
C ARG A 21 9.45 0.13 -0.83
N PHE A 22 8.38 0.61 -1.45
CA PHE A 22 7.42 1.58 -0.91
C PHE A 22 8.13 2.81 -0.33
N VAL A 23 9.07 3.37 -1.09
CA VAL A 23 9.81 4.59 -0.73
C VAL A 23 9.42 5.72 -1.67
N ALA A 24 8.62 6.66 -1.14
CA ALA A 24 8.24 7.86 -1.87
C ALA A 24 9.44 8.81 -2.09
N SER A 25 9.48 9.41 -3.27
CA SER A 25 10.46 10.43 -3.69
C SER A 25 9.78 11.46 -4.60
N GLU A 26 10.53 12.47 -5.07
CA GLU A 26 10.02 13.41 -6.08
C GLU A 26 9.66 12.70 -7.40
N GLU A 27 10.41 11.67 -7.78
CA GLU A 27 10.21 10.89 -9.01
C GLU A 27 9.17 9.77 -8.85
N LYS A 28 8.89 9.35 -7.60
CA LYS A 28 7.89 8.35 -7.24
C LYS A 28 7.04 8.85 -6.06
N PRO A 29 6.07 9.74 -6.28
CA PRO A 29 5.32 10.36 -5.21
C PRO A 29 4.39 9.37 -4.51
N LEU A 30 4.09 9.64 -3.23
CA LEU A 30 2.98 9.00 -2.52
C LEU A 30 1.68 9.76 -2.81
N LEU A 31 0.71 9.06 -3.39
CA LEU A 31 -0.61 9.57 -3.73
C LEU A 31 -1.69 8.74 -3.05
N SER A 32 -2.90 9.31 -2.96
CA SER A 32 -4.08 8.55 -2.58
C SER A 32 -5.31 9.11 -3.27
N THR A 33 -6.23 8.23 -3.66
CA THR A 33 -7.50 8.65 -4.25
C THR A 33 -8.35 9.37 -3.21
N PRO A 34 -9.21 10.32 -3.63
CA PRO A 34 -10.14 10.97 -2.71
C PRO A 34 -11.05 9.98 -1.97
N ALA A 35 -11.51 8.91 -2.65
CA ALA A 35 -12.39 7.91 -2.06
C ALA A 35 -11.69 7.09 -0.95
N ALA A 36 -10.42 6.70 -1.16
CA ALA A 36 -9.63 6.03 -0.12
C ALA A 36 -9.43 6.93 1.11
N ILE A 37 -9.15 8.21 0.89
CA ILE A 37 -9.04 9.20 1.97
C ILE A 37 -10.36 9.39 2.70
N GLU A 38 -11.49 9.44 2.00
CA GLU A 38 -12.81 9.59 2.64
C GLU A 38 -13.15 8.37 3.51
N MET A 39 -12.88 7.17 3.01
CA MET A 39 -13.19 5.92 3.72
C MET A 39 -12.27 5.67 4.92
N TYR A 40 -10.96 5.92 4.76
CA TYR A 40 -9.94 5.55 5.76
C TYR A 40 -9.35 6.73 6.54
N SER A 41 -9.49 7.97 6.06
CA SER A 41 -8.77 9.17 6.48
C SER A 41 -7.30 9.23 6.05
N HIS A 42 -6.79 10.45 5.86
CA HIS A 42 -5.37 10.71 5.58
C HIS A 42 -4.41 10.05 6.58
N GLN A 43 -4.75 10.06 7.87
CA GLN A 43 -3.88 9.55 8.92
C GLN A 43 -3.73 8.02 8.82
N THR A 44 -4.82 7.32 8.54
CA THR A 44 -4.79 5.86 8.38
C THR A 44 -4.05 5.44 7.12
N VAL A 45 -4.30 6.11 5.99
CA VAL A 45 -3.59 5.85 4.73
C VAL A 45 -2.08 6.04 4.94
N LEU A 46 -1.67 7.15 5.54
CA LEU A 46 -0.25 7.41 5.83
C LEU A 46 0.35 6.35 6.77
N ALA A 47 -0.37 5.95 7.81
CA ALA A 47 0.10 4.93 8.74
C ALA A 47 0.25 3.55 8.07
N CYS A 48 -0.67 3.16 7.19
CA CYS A 48 -0.59 1.92 6.42
C CYS A 48 0.63 1.94 5.46
N TYR A 49 0.86 3.06 4.77
CA TYR A 49 2.06 3.26 3.96
C TYR A 49 3.36 3.08 4.76
N LEU A 50 3.44 3.64 5.98
CA LEU A 50 4.62 3.47 6.84
C LEU A 50 4.86 2.01 7.23
N VAL A 51 3.80 1.24 7.49
CA VAL A 51 3.89 -0.21 7.73
C VAL A 51 4.49 -0.93 6.51
N LEU A 52 4.06 -0.59 5.30
CA LEU A 52 4.61 -1.19 4.08
C LEU A 52 6.10 -0.86 3.90
N ARG A 53 6.50 0.39 4.17
CA ARG A 53 7.91 0.79 4.10
C ARG A 53 8.79 0.00 5.06
N GLU A 54 8.32 -0.21 6.29
CA GLU A 54 9.04 -1.01 7.28
C GLU A 54 9.12 -2.50 6.88
N LEU A 55 8.02 -3.06 6.36
CA LEU A 55 7.99 -4.44 5.90
C LEU A 55 8.92 -4.65 4.69
N ALA A 56 8.88 -3.77 3.71
CA ALA A 56 9.74 -3.82 2.53
C ALA A 56 11.22 -3.72 2.91
N ALA A 57 11.58 -2.87 3.88
CA ALA A 57 12.93 -2.81 4.42
C ALA A 57 13.34 -4.11 5.12
N LEU A 58 12.44 -4.74 5.88
CA LEU A 58 12.71 -6.00 6.58
C LEU A 58 12.86 -7.20 5.63
N LYS A 59 12.10 -7.22 4.54
CA LYS A 59 12.03 -8.33 3.58
C LYS A 59 12.96 -8.20 2.38
N ASP A 60 13.65 -7.06 2.26
CA ASP A 60 14.43 -6.66 1.08
C ASP A 60 13.58 -6.53 -0.20
N GLY A 61 12.31 -6.20 -0.03
CA GLY A 61 11.33 -6.09 -1.10
C GLY A 61 10.02 -6.83 -0.76
N ILE A 62 8.92 -6.33 -1.32
CA ILE A 62 7.59 -6.96 -1.23
C ILE A 62 6.89 -6.84 -2.58
N ASP A 63 5.76 -7.52 -2.73
CA ASP A 63 4.90 -7.48 -3.91
C ASP A 63 4.39 -6.06 -4.19
N TYR A 64 4.15 -5.75 -5.46
CA TYR A 64 3.77 -4.40 -5.90
C TYR A 64 2.38 -3.99 -5.41
N LEU A 65 1.47 -4.96 -5.21
CA LEU A 65 0.14 -4.75 -4.66
C LEU A 65 0.07 -5.24 -3.21
N GLN A 66 -0.34 -4.36 -2.31
CA GLN A 66 -0.53 -4.66 -0.90
C GLN A 66 -1.95 -4.32 -0.47
N VAL A 67 -2.56 -5.18 0.34
CA VAL A 67 -3.97 -5.07 0.72
C VAL A 67 -4.10 -4.99 2.23
N PHE A 68 -4.78 -3.95 2.70
CA PHE A 68 -5.20 -3.79 4.08
C PHE A 68 -6.70 -4.05 4.20
N GLU A 69 -7.07 -4.95 5.12
CA GLU A 69 -8.45 -5.36 5.39
C GLU A 69 -8.96 -4.71 6.68
N ASP A 70 -10.20 -4.23 6.67
CA ASP A 70 -10.90 -3.70 7.83
C ASP A 70 -12.37 -4.14 7.77
N ASP A 71 -12.77 -5.02 8.70
CA ASP A 71 -14.13 -5.60 8.75
C ASP A 71 -15.24 -4.54 9.00
N THR A 72 -14.86 -3.29 9.28
CA THR A 72 -15.79 -2.17 9.47
C THR A 72 -15.97 -1.31 8.23
N LYS A 73 -15.31 -1.64 7.12
CA LYS A 73 -15.32 -0.89 5.86
C LYS A 73 -15.90 -1.72 4.73
N ASP A 74 -16.51 -1.03 3.78
CA ASP A 74 -17.13 -1.69 2.62
C ASP A 74 -16.11 -2.21 1.61
N GLU A 75 -14.93 -1.60 1.56
CA GLU A 75 -13.83 -1.97 0.66
C GLU A 75 -12.48 -1.98 1.38
N ASN A 76 -11.58 -2.86 0.92
CA ASN A 76 -10.20 -2.92 1.41
C ASN A 76 -9.40 -1.71 0.91
N LEU A 77 -8.38 -1.31 1.67
CA LEU A 77 -7.43 -0.30 1.23
C LEU A 77 -6.28 -0.97 0.47
N TRP A 78 -6.12 -0.63 -0.80
CA TRP A 78 -5.02 -1.11 -1.64
C TRP A 78 -3.88 -0.10 -1.68
N PHE A 79 -2.65 -0.60 -1.77
CA PHE A 79 -1.48 0.16 -2.15
C PHE A 79 -0.80 -0.49 -3.34
N ILE A 80 -0.54 0.29 -4.37
CA ILE A 80 0.19 -0.14 -5.56
C ILE A 80 1.45 0.69 -5.67
N GLU A 81 2.62 0.04 -5.74
CA GLU A 81 3.85 0.69 -6.19
C GLU A 81 4.03 0.42 -7.69
N ASP A 82 3.80 1.45 -8.50
CA ASP A 82 4.08 1.39 -9.93
C ASP A 82 5.60 1.26 -10.19
N GLY A 83 5.93 0.77 -11.39
CA GLY A 83 7.31 0.69 -11.86
C GLY A 83 8.00 2.05 -12.04
N ASP A 84 9.10 2.07 -12.77
CA ASP A 84 9.91 3.29 -12.96
C ASP A 84 9.09 4.45 -13.53
N GLY A 85 9.17 5.61 -12.87
CA GLY A 85 8.44 6.84 -13.23
C GLY A 85 6.96 6.86 -12.85
N GLY A 86 6.46 5.84 -12.13
CA GLY A 86 5.10 5.82 -11.59
C GLY A 86 4.98 6.37 -10.18
N ALA A 87 3.89 6.05 -9.47
CA ALA A 87 3.62 6.51 -8.11
C ALA A 87 3.45 5.34 -7.13
N ILE A 88 3.46 5.65 -5.84
CA ILE A 88 2.90 4.77 -4.80
C ILE A 88 1.51 5.28 -4.51
N THR A 89 0.48 4.49 -4.84
CA THR A 89 -0.90 4.96 -4.79
C THR A 89 -1.72 4.15 -3.79
N GLY A 90 -2.31 4.83 -2.80
CA GLY A 90 -3.34 4.28 -1.93
C GLY A 90 -4.74 4.49 -2.51
N LEU A 91 -5.45 3.42 -2.85
CA LEU A 91 -6.74 3.47 -3.56
C LEU A 91 -7.72 2.41 -3.05
N LEU A 92 -9.01 2.56 -3.40
CA LEU A 92 -9.99 1.49 -3.26
C LEU A 92 -9.98 0.60 -4.51
N PRO A 93 -10.37 -0.69 -4.42
CA PRO A 93 -10.52 -1.57 -5.58
C PRO A 93 -11.42 -0.97 -6.68
N SER A 94 -12.47 -0.24 -6.29
CA SER A 94 -13.39 0.43 -7.20
C SER A 94 -12.79 1.61 -7.98
N ASP A 95 -11.63 2.12 -7.55
CA ASP A 95 -10.90 3.20 -8.24
C ASP A 95 -9.92 2.69 -9.32
N TYR A 96 -9.70 1.37 -9.40
CA TYR A 96 -8.76 0.70 -10.32
C TYR A 96 -9.47 0.22 -11.59
#